data_AF-A0A3B9UD45-F1
#
_entry.id   AF-A0A3B9UD45-F1
#
_cell.length_a   1.000
_cell.length_b   1.000
_cell.length_c   1.000
_cell.angle_alpha   90.00
_cell.angle_beta   90.00
_cell.angle_gamma   90.00
#
_symmetry.space_group_name_H-M   'P 1'
#
loop_
_entity.id
_entity.type
_entity.pdbx_description
1 polymer ?
#
loop_
_entity_poly.entity_id
_entity_poly.type
_entity_poly.pdbx_seq_one_letter_code
_entity_poly.pdbx_strand_id
1 'polypeptide(L)'
;ATYEEGGFAYTPGSLLFIEHRSAEPWGIIDVGTNAGLTPPFAVLGSTGIIGIAYECTPHYSRVRPLSHPSMRISASAERTGHFGTIQWNGSNPRTADFVDVAIEAELKPGD
;
A
#
# COMPACT_ATOMS: atom_id res chain seq x y z
N ALA A 1 -16.86 7.22 -11.02
CA ALA A 1 -16.87 6.17 -12.07
C ALA A 1 -15.51 5.49 -12.05
N THR A 2 -15.47 4.16 -12.18
CA THR A 2 -14.21 3.42 -12.35
C THR A 2 -13.60 3.75 -13.70
N TYR A 3 -12.26 3.84 -13.77
CA TYR A 3 -11.52 4.12 -15.01
C TYR A 3 -10.31 3.19 -15.14
N GLU A 4 -9.81 3.01 -16.36
CA GLU A 4 -8.66 2.14 -16.64
C GLU A 4 -7.44 3.01 -16.95
N GLU A 5 -6.31 2.71 -16.29
CA GLU A 5 -5.02 3.37 -16.53
C GLU A 5 -3.89 2.36 -16.32
N GLY A 6 -2.86 2.37 -17.17
CA GLY A 6 -1.69 1.49 -17.00
C GLY A 6 -1.99 -0.03 -16.94
N GLY A 7 -3.16 -0.47 -17.45
CA GLY A 7 -3.61 -1.87 -17.38
C GLY A 7 -4.32 -2.25 -16.07
N PHE A 8 -4.68 -1.26 -15.24
CA PHE A 8 -5.41 -1.45 -13.99
C PHE A 8 -6.72 -0.66 -13.96
N ALA A 9 -7.73 -1.24 -13.32
CA ALA A 9 -8.99 -0.58 -13.00
C ALA A 9 -8.88 0.21 -11.69
N TYR A 10 -9.21 1.49 -11.74
CA TYR A 10 -9.19 2.41 -10.60
C TYR A 10 -10.61 2.80 -10.21
N THR A 11 -10.94 2.56 -8.95
CA THR A 11 -12.21 3.01 -8.36
C THR A 11 -11.91 4.13 -7.36
N PRO A 12 -12.42 5.36 -7.60
CA PRO A 12 -12.22 6.47 -6.67
C PRO A 12 -12.97 6.22 -5.35
N GLY A 13 -12.35 6.64 -4.26
CA GLY A 13 -12.90 6.60 -2.91
C GLY A 13 -12.11 7.53 -2.00
N SER A 14 -12.61 7.73 -0.80
CA SER A 14 -12.03 8.58 0.24
C SER A 14 -11.52 7.72 1.39
N LEU A 15 -10.34 8.06 1.90
CA LEU A 15 -9.85 7.55 3.17
C LEU A 15 -10.60 8.23 4.31
N LEU A 16 -11.33 7.45 5.11
CA LEU A 16 -12.05 7.99 6.26
C LEU A 16 -11.11 8.20 7.44
N PHE A 17 -10.29 7.20 7.75
CA PHE A 17 -9.26 7.29 8.79
C PHE A 17 -8.25 6.14 8.68
N ILE A 18 -7.11 6.33 9.37
CA ILE A 18 -6.16 5.28 9.74
C ILE A 18 -5.86 5.45 11.23
N GLU A 19 -5.99 4.37 12.00
CA GLU A 19 -5.54 4.32 13.40
C GLU A 19 -4.08 3.89 13.44
N HIS A 20 -3.20 4.81 13.80
CA HIS A 20 -1.75 4.58 13.81
C HIS A 20 -1.19 4.11 15.15
N ARG A 21 -1.93 4.24 16.26
CA ARG A 21 -1.38 3.95 17.61
C ARG A 21 -1.52 2.49 18.02
N SER A 22 -2.25 1.69 17.24
CA SER A 22 -2.36 0.25 17.46
C SER A 22 -1.04 -0.45 17.11
N ALA A 23 -0.72 -1.55 17.80
CA ALA A 23 0.34 -2.48 17.36
C ALA A 23 0.03 -3.11 16.00
N GLU A 24 -1.25 -3.15 15.63
CA GLU A 24 -1.75 -3.54 14.32
C GLU A 24 -2.56 -2.37 13.73
N PRO A 25 -1.90 -1.38 13.09
CA PRO A 25 -2.57 -0.25 12.47
C PRO A 25 -3.57 -0.69 11.39
N TRP A 26 -4.68 0.00 11.27
CA TRP A 26 -5.70 -0.30 10.24
C TRP A 26 -6.47 0.96 9.88
N GLY A 27 -7.16 0.96 8.75
CA GLY A 27 -7.97 2.07 8.30
C GLY A 27 -9.22 1.65 7.55
N ILE A 28 -10.05 2.63 7.19
CA ILE A 28 -11.29 2.43 6.43
C ILE A 28 -11.33 3.40 5.25
N ILE A 29 -11.78 2.89 4.10
CA ILE A 29 -12.17 3.68 2.93
C ILE A 29 -13.68 3.52 2.67
N ASP A 30 -14.30 4.53 2.06
CA ASP A 30 -15.75 4.62 1.76
C ASP A 30 -16.18 3.93 0.45
N VAL A 31 -15.41 2.92 0.03
CA VAL A 31 -15.68 2.14 -1.18
C VAL A 31 -15.63 0.65 -0.87
N GLY A 32 -16.47 -0.12 -1.54
CA GLY A 32 -16.64 -1.54 -1.26
C GLY A 32 -17.19 -2.36 -2.42
N THR A 33 -17.85 -3.48 -2.12
CA THR A 33 -18.28 -4.47 -3.14
C THR A 33 -19.34 -3.92 -4.09
N ASN A 34 -20.15 -2.91 -3.69
CA ASN A 34 -21.08 -2.25 -4.61
C ASN A 34 -20.37 -1.49 -5.74
N ALA A 35 -19.09 -1.17 -5.55
CA ALA A 35 -18.24 -0.59 -6.58
C ALA A 35 -17.48 -1.65 -7.39
N GLY A 36 -17.84 -2.93 -7.26
CA GLY A 36 -17.21 -4.06 -7.97
C GLY A 36 -15.86 -4.51 -7.41
N LEU A 37 -15.43 -3.98 -6.26
CA LEU A 37 -14.14 -4.30 -5.66
C LEU A 37 -14.16 -5.67 -4.97
N THR A 38 -13.14 -6.49 -5.23
CA THR A 38 -12.92 -7.79 -4.58
C THR A 38 -11.54 -7.79 -3.90
N PRO A 39 -11.45 -8.00 -2.57
CA PRO A 39 -10.16 -8.10 -1.89
C PRO A 39 -9.31 -9.29 -2.37
N PRO A 40 -7.97 -9.20 -2.29
CA PRO A 40 -7.21 -8.02 -1.89
C PRO A 40 -7.03 -7.02 -3.05
N PHE A 41 -7.01 -5.72 -2.74
CA PHE A 41 -6.69 -4.68 -3.72
C PHE A 41 -5.84 -3.55 -3.12
N ALA A 42 -5.05 -2.89 -3.95
CA ALA A 42 -4.19 -1.78 -3.54
C ALA A 42 -5.02 -0.51 -3.27
N VAL A 43 -4.65 0.23 -2.23
CA VAL A 43 -5.22 1.53 -1.90
C VAL A 43 -4.14 2.58 -2.16
N LEU A 44 -4.41 3.48 -3.08
CA LEU A 44 -3.48 4.51 -3.54
C LEU A 44 -3.97 5.90 -3.09
N GLY A 45 -3.04 6.71 -2.61
CA GLY A 45 -3.22 8.13 -2.38
C GLY A 45 -2.63 8.96 -3.51
N SER A 46 -2.68 10.28 -3.37
CA SER A 46 -2.15 11.21 -4.38
C SER A 46 -0.64 11.13 -4.60
N THR A 47 0.12 10.64 -3.61
CA THR A 47 1.59 10.61 -3.64
C THR A 47 2.16 9.19 -3.57
N GLY A 48 1.33 8.15 -3.62
CA GLY A 48 1.81 6.77 -3.54
C GLY A 48 0.85 5.82 -2.83
N ILE A 49 1.37 4.67 -2.42
CA ILE A 49 0.59 3.58 -1.81
C ILE A 49 0.24 3.94 -0.36
N ILE A 50 -1.03 3.74 0.01
CA ILE A 50 -1.50 3.83 1.41
C ILE A 50 -1.41 2.45 2.07
N GLY A 51 -1.83 1.40 1.35
CA GLY A 51 -1.82 0.03 1.85
C GLY A 51 -2.62 -0.92 0.97
N ILE A 52 -3.07 -2.02 1.57
CA ILE A 52 -3.85 -3.06 0.90
C ILE A 52 -5.16 -3.27 1.67
N ALA A 53 -6.27 -3.27 0.95
CA ALA A 53 -7.56 -3.64 1.50
C ALA A 53 -7.72 -5.15 1.50
N TYR A 54 -8.12 -5.73 2.64
CA TYR A 54 -8.26 -7.19 2.81
C TYR A 54 -9.68 -7.64 3.12
N GLU A 55 -10.51 -6.75 3.66
CA GLU A 55 -11.91 -7.02 4.00
C GLU A 55 -12.77 -5.95 3.34
N CYS A 56 -13.91 -6.34 2.79
CA CYS A 56 -14.77 -5.45 2.01
C CYS A 56 -16.23 -5.75 2.32
N THR A 57 -17.00 -4.69 2.53
CA THR A 57 -18.45 -4.68 2.69
C THR A 57 -19.06 -3.92 1.51
N PRO A 58 -20.40 -3.83 1.36
CA PRO A 58 -21.01 -3.10 0.25
C PRO A 58 -20.50 -1.66 0.07
N HIS A 59 -20.23 -0.96 1.17
CA HIS A 59 -19.91 0.47 1.16
C HIS A 59 -18.54 0.83 1.73
N TYR A 60 -17.87 -0.11 2.40
CA TYR A 60 -16.61 0.19 3.09
C TYR A 60 -15.62 -0.95 2.96
N SER A 61 -14.33 -0.63 2.97
CA SER A 61 -13.27 -1.62 3.00
C SER A 61 -12.27 -1.33 4.09
N ARG A 62 -11.76 -2.40 4.72
CA ARG A 62 -10.74 -2.34 5.75
C ARG A 62 -9.37 -2.45 5.12
N VAL A 63 -8.52 -1.48 5.43
CA VAL A 63 -7.18 -1.31 4.87
C VAL A 63 -6.14 -1.65 5.93
N ARG A 64 -5.17 -2.48 5.57
CA ARG A 64 -3.90 -2.56 6.30
C ARG A 64 -2.95 -1.54 5.66
N PRO A 65 -2.52 -0.50 6.39
CA PRO A 65 -1.61 0.51 5.85
C PRO A 65 -0.19 -0.03 5.70
N LEU A 66 0.67 0.70 4.98
CA LEU A 66 2.11 0.42 4.88
C LEU A 66 2.81 0.28 6.25
N SER A 67 2.34 1.02 7.25
CA SER A 67 2.87 0.95 8.63
C SER A 67 2.35 -0.24 9.44
N HIS A 68 1.71 -1.23 8.80
CA HIS A 68 1.31 -2.47 9.48
C HIS A 68 2.52 -3.43 9.56
N PRO A 69 2.87 -4.01 10.72
CA PRO A 69 4.07 -4.86 10.85
C PRO A 69 4.13 -6.09 9.94
N SER A 70 2.97 -6.62 9.54
CA SER A 70 2.86 -7.73 8.58
C SER A 70 2.95 -7.30 7.11
N MET A 71 2.91 -6.01 6.81
CA MET A 71 2.91 -5.50 5.44
C MET A 71 4.26 -5.78 4.76
N ARG A 72 4.19 -6.39 3.58
CA ARG A 72 5.32 -6.65 2.69
C ARG A 72 4.90 -6.33 1.28
N ILE A 73 5.56 -5.36 0.66
CA ILE A 73 5.27 -4.94 -0.72
C ILE A 73 6.52 -5.12 -1.56
N SER A 74 6.41 -5.85 -2.67
CA SER A 74 7.50 -5.93 -3.64
C SER A 74 7.67 -4.56 -4.31
N ALA A 75 8.91 -4.08 -4.33
CA ALA A 75 9.28 -2.86 -5.02
C ALA A 75 10.55 -3.10 -5.84
N SER A 76 10.76 -2.22 -6.83
CA SER A 76 11.95 -2.21 -7.66
C SER A 76 12.61 -0.84 -7.58
N ALA A 77 13.92 -0.80 -7.44
CA ALA A 77 14.69 0.43 -7.55
C ALA A 77 14.70 0.89 -9.02
N GLU A 78 14.23 2.10 -9.31
CA GLU A 78 13.92 2.52 -10.69
C GLU A 78 15.14 2.43 -11.61
N ARG A 79 16.29 2.94 -11.14
CA ARG A 79 17.52 3.01 -11.93
C ARG A 79 18.12 1.65 -12.27
N THR A 80 18.00 0.68 -11.38
CA THR A 80 18.76 -0.57 -11.47
C THR A 80 17.88 -1.77 -11.76
N GLY A 81 16.56 -1.63 -11.60
CA GLY A 81 15.57 -2.69 -11.79
C GLY A 81 15.63 -3.79 -10.73
N HIS A 82 16.49 -3.68 -9.72
CA HIS A 82 16.62 -4.70 -8.68
C HIS A 82 15.38 -4.68 -7.78
N PHE A 83 14.85 -5.87 -7.51
CA PHE A 83 13.70 -6.04 -6.64
C PHE A 83 14.11 -6.23 -5.20
N GLY A 84 13.21 -5.82 -4.31
CA GLY A 84 13.26 -6.12 -2.89
C GLY A 84 11.88 -5.99 -2.27
N THR A 85 11.86 -5.94 -0.96
CA THR A 85 10.63 -5.84 -0.16
C THR A 85 10.64 -4.54 0.63
N ILE A 86 9.61 -3.73 0.46
CA ILE A 86 9.32 -2.63 1.39
C ILE A 86 8.59 -3.21 2.61
N GLN A 87 9.14 -2.96 3.80
CA GLN A 87 8.53 -3.34 5.08
C GLN A 87 8.68 -2.22 6.11
N TRP A 88 7.70 -2.08 6.99
CA TRP A 88 7.80 -1.16 8.13
C TRP A 88 8.32 -1.88 9.38
N ASN A 89 9.33 -1.32 10.03
CA ASN A 89 10.08 -2.00 11.10
C ASN A 89 9.65 -1.62 12.54
N GLY A 90 8.55 -0.88 12.72
CA GLY A 90 8.09 -0.49 14.05
C GLY A 90 8.68 0.81 14.61
N SER A 91 9.68 1.42 13.94
CA SER A 91 10.40 2.57 14.48
C SER A 91 9.71 3.92 14.15
N ASN A 92 10.04 4.51 13.01
CA ASN A 92 9.50 5.79 12.58
C ASN A 92 8.38 5.55 11.55
N PRO A 93 7.14 6.02 11.78
CA PRO A 93 6.02 5.84 10.85
C PRO A 93 6.19 6.55 9.50
N ARG A 94 7.20 7.43 9.37
CA ARG A 94 7.50 8.16 8.12
C ARG A 94 8.54 7.47 7.24
N THR A 95 9.11 6.35 7.68
CA THR A 95 10.16 5.63 6.97
C THR A 95 9.85 4.14 6.92
N ALA A 96 10.16 3.49 5.82
CA ALA A 96 10.11 2.05 5.68
C ALA A 96 11.47 1.55 5.20
N ASP A 97 11.77 0.29 5.47
CA ASP A 97 13.01 -0.34 5.03
C ASP A 97 12.77 -1.00 3.67
N PHE A 98 13.71 -0.84 2.75
CA PHE A 98 13.78 -1.61 1.51
C PHE A 98 14.81 -2.72 1.70
N VAL A 99 14.32 -3.93 1.95
CA VAL A 99 15.10 -5.12 2.33
C VAL A 99 15.10 -6.17 1.22
N ASP A 100 15.89 -7.23 1.39
CA ASP A 100 16.01 -8.34 0.43
C ASP A 100 16.44 -7.92 -0.98
N VAL A 101 17.20 -6.81 -1.07
CA VAL A 101 17.77 -6.30 -2.32
C VAL A 101 19.16 -6.90 -2.51
N ALA A 102 19.50 -7.23 -3.76
CA ALA A 102 20.81 -7.71 -4.13
C ALA A 102 21.92 -6.69 -3.80
N ILE A 103 23.07 -7.14 -3.30
CA ILE A 103 24.16 -6.27 -2.82
C ILE A 103 24.74 -5.44 -3.98
N GLU A 104 24.80 -6.03 -5.16
CA GLU A 104 25.26 -5.43 -6.41
C GLU A 104 24.32 -4.35 -6.97
N ALA A 105 23.15 -4.13 -6.38
CA ALA A 105 22.22 -3.11 -6.85
C ALA A 105 22.77 -1.67 -6.73
N GLU A 106 23.79 -1.44 -5.89
CA GLU A 106 24.41 -0.13 -5.68
C GLU A 106 23.37 1.01 -5.50
N LEU A 107 22.41 0.84 -4.58
CA LEU A 107 21.29 1.76 -4.36
C LEU A 107 21.77 3.20 -4.05
N LYS A 108 21.06 4.20 -4.60
CA LYS A 108 21.36 5.62 -4.38
C LYS A 108 20.14 6.38 -3.85
N PRO A 109 20.33 7.42 -3.02
CA PRO A 109 19.23 8.29 -2.63
C PRO A 109 18.54 8.89 -3.87
N GLY A 110 17.23 8.69 -3.99
CA GLY A 110 16.43 9.13 -5.13
C GLY A 110 16.12 8.05 -6.17
N ASP A 111 16.67 6.83 -6.01
CA ASP A 111 16.20 5.63 -6.73
C ASP A 111 14.78 5.20 -6.31
#